data_AF-A0A1G2HFJ2-F1
#
_entry.id   AF-A0A1G2HFJ2-F1
#
_cell.length_a   1.000
_cell.length_b   1.000
_cell.length_c   1.000
_cell.angle_alpha   90.00
_cell.angle_beta   90.00
_cell.angle_gamma   90.00
#
_symmetry.space_group_name_H-M   'P 1'
#
loop_
_entity.id
_entity.type
_entity.pdbx_description
1 polymer ?
#
loop_
_entity_poly.entity_id
_entity_poly.type
_entity_poly.pdbx_seq_one_letter_code
_entity_poly.pdbx_strand_id
1 'polypeptide(L)'
;MYKRKFILFLFVLSYFFVCSYVKAQEVQPEIKIVSPTLDQRFEEGEEITVEFEVNNFTFVDFKSNTEPFPGNSNAGHAHLWVVDEKSTIEDLEHDSARKILSTTPIKLSPMEEGRYKIVMELTQNHHVAYGPPARAEVSFRVGDPPVSISVSKFWLLGFILVLLAIAAGWLYIRKEEK
;
A
#
# COMPACT_ATOMS: atom_id res chain seq x y z
N MET A 1 36.03 -6.22 -67.91
CA MET A 1 36.78 -5.92 -66.66
C MET A 1 36.03 -4.99 -65.68
N TYR A 2 34.69 -5.04 -65.61
CA TYR A 2 33.87 -4.07 -64.84
C TYR A 2 33.06 -4.67 -63.67
N LYS A 3 33.02 -6.01 -63.51
CA LYS A 3 32.15 -6.69 -62.52
C LYS A 3 32.76 -6.85 -61.11
N ARG A 4 34.05 -6.58 -60.92
CA ARG A 4 34.75 -6.79 -59.64
C ARG A 4 34.73 -5.58 -58.69
N LYS A 5 34.42 -4.37 -59.17
CA LYS A 5 34.39 -3.15 -58.33
C LYS A 5 33.01 -2.85 -57.72
N PHE A 6 31.96 -3.52 -58.17
CA PHE A 6 30.60 -3.28 -57.68
C PHE A 6 30.29 -4.01 -56.37
N ILE A 7 30.96 -5.15 -56.11
CA ILE A 7 30.74 -5.95 -54.90
C ILE A 7 31.42 -5.32 -53.67
N LEU A 8 32.51 -4.58 -53.85
CA LEU A 8 33.20 -3.92 -52.73
C LEU A 8 32.47 -2.66 -52.21
N PHE A 9 31.61 -2.05 -53.03
CA PHE A 9 30.86 -0.85 -52.64
C PHE A 9 29.64 -1.18 -51.77
N LEU A 10 29.10 -2.40 -51.87
CA LEU A 10 27.96 -2.87 -51.07
C LEU A 10 28.35 -3.27 -49.63
N PHE A 11 29.62 -3.55 -49.35
CA PHE A 11 30.08 -3.89 -47.99
C PHE A 11 30.43 -2.67 -47.13
N VAL A 12 30.62 -1.48 -47.71
CA VAL A 12 30.94 -0.26 -46.97
C VAL A 12 29.67 0.48 -46.51
N LEU A 13 28.54 0.25 -47.18
CA LEU A 13 27.25 0.88 -46.84
C LEU A 13 26.47 0.11 -45.75
N SER A 14 26.87 -1.12 -45.40
CA SER A 14 26.26 -1.88 -44.30
C SER A 14 26.86 -1.58 -42.92
N TYR A 15 27.85 -0.70 -42.84
CA TYR A 15 28.51 -0.31 -41.59
C TYR A 15 27.97 1.00 -40.99
N PHE A 16 27.10 1.71 -41.72
CA PHE A 16 26.48 2.94 -41.21
C PHE A 16 25.15 2.61 -40.53
N PHE A 17 25.12 2.89 -39.23
CA PHE A 17 23.92 3.13 -38.43
C PHE A 17 23.14 1.89 -37.94
N VAL A 18 23.80 1.06 -37.13
CA VAL A 18 23.12 0.60 -35.91
C VAL A 18 23.38 1.65 -34.84
N CYS A 19 22.72 2.80 -34.97
CA CYS A 19 22.64 3.75 -33.86
C CYS A 19 21.65 3.13 -32.88
N SER A 20 22.17 2.29 -31.98
CA SER A 20 21.39 1.74 -30.89
C SER A 20 20.94 2.92 -30.05
N TYR A 21 19.68 3.34 -30.22
CA TYR A 21 19.02 4.23 -29.28
C TYR A 21 18.92 3.49 -27.95
N VAL A 22 19.95 3.64 -27.12
CA VAL A 22 19.86 3.29 -25.71
C VAL A 22 18.91 4.33 -25.13
N LYS A 23 17.60 4.01 -25.10
CA LYS A 23 16.68 4.75 -24.26
C LYS A 23 17.17 4.55 -22.84
N ALA A 24 17.64 5.62 -22.21
CA ALA A 24 17.89 5.60 -20.78
C ALA A 24 16.59 5.13 -20.12
N GLN A 25 16.68 4.08 -19.31
CA GLN A 25 15.54 3.61 -18.54
C GLN A 25 15.20 4.72 -17.55
N GLU A 26 14.07 5.38 -17.79
CA GLU A 26 13.55 6.40 -16.90
C GLU A 26 13.23 5.73 -15.56
N VAL A 27 13.91 6.19 -14.51
CA VAL A 27 13.70 5.66 -13.17
C VAL A 27 12.30 6.07 -12.74
N GLN A 28 11.42 5.10 -12.52
CA GLN A 28 10.03 5.39 -12.15
C GLN A 28 9.96 5.95 -10.72
N PRO A 29 9.04 6.90 -10.46
CA PRO A 29 8.81 7.38 -9.11
C PRO A 29 8.13 6.28 -8.28
N GLU A 30 8.40 6.28 -6.98
CA GLU A 30 7.87 5.30 -6.04
C GLU A 30 7.33 6.03 -4.81
N ILE A 31 6.21 5.54 -4.28
CA ILE A 31 5.62 6.01 -3.03
C ILE A 31 5.36 4.82 -2.13
N LYS A 32 5.58 5.00 -0.82
CA LYS A 32 5.33 3.99 0.20
C LYS A 32 4.70 4.65 1.43
N ILE A 33 3.61 4.07 1.92
CA ILE A 33 3.02 4.49 3.20
C ILE A 33 3.78 3.79 4.33
N VAL A 34 4.30 4.57 5.27
CA VAL A 34 5.06 4.12 6.44
C VAL A 34 4.15 3.96 7.65
N SER A 35 3.25 4.93 7.83
CA SER A 35 2.19 4.91 8.85
C SER A 35 0.90 5.42 8.24
N PRO A 36 -0.27 4.80 8.51
CA PRO A 36 -0.42 3.57 9.28
C PRO A 36 0.15 2.34 8.56
N THR A 37 0.40 1.29 9.33
CA THR A 37 0.77 -0.04 8.82
C THR A 37 -0.48 -0.90 8.59
N LEU A 38 -0.33 -2.00 7.84
CA LEU A 38 -1.44 -2.89 7.52
C LEU A 38 -2.13 -3.42 8.78
N ASP A 39 -3.45 -3.26 8.85
CA ASP A 39 -4.30 -3.64 9.98
C ASP A 39 -3.94 -2.94 11.31
N GLN A 40 -3.17 -1.85 11.28
CA GLN A 40 -2.94 -1.02 12.45
C GLN A 40 -4.27 -0.51 13.02
N ARG A 41 -4.33 -0.42 14.34
CA ARG A 41 -5.53 0.00 15.07
C ARG A 41 -5.28 1.30 15.79
N PHE A 42 -6.32 2.12 15.82
CA PHE A 42 -6.38 3.38 16.53
C PHE A 42 -7.68 3.42 17.34
N GLU A 43 -7.66 4.14 18.45
CA GLU A 43 -8.85 4.38 19.25
C GLU A 43 -9.78 5.36 18.53
N GLU A 44 -11.08 5.28 18.81
CA GLU A 44 -12.04 6.25 18.27
C GLU A 44 -11.67 7.67 18.72
N GLY A 45 -11.65 8.61 17.77
CA GLY A 45 -11.25 9.99 18.04
C GLY A 45 -9.74 10.23 18.21
N GLU A 46 -8.90 9.20 18.12
CA GLU A 46 -7.44 9.34 18.11
C GLU A 46 -6.97 10.11 16.86
N GLU A 47 -5.97 10.99 17.03
CA GLU A 47 -5.35 11.68 15.90
C GLU A 47 -4.43 10.72 15.13
N ILE A 48 -4.83 10.35 13.93
CA ILE A 48 -4.05 9.46 13.06
C ILE A 48 -3.09 10.30 12.22
N THR A 49 -1.81 9.94 12.26
CA THR A 49 -0.77 10.56 11.42
C THR A 49 -0.38 9.62 10.28
N VAL A 50 -0.54 10.13 9.05
CA VAL A 50 -0.08 9.48 7.83
C VAL A 50 1.35 9.92 7.52
N GLU A 51 2.25 8.96 7.50
CA GLU A 51 3.66 9.13 7.11
C GLU A 51 3.93 8.32 5.87
N PHE A 52 4.70 8.88 4.94
CA PHE A 52 5.00 8.23 3.68
C PHE A 52 6.36 8.68 3.15
N GLU A 53 6.97 7.81 2.36
CA GLU A 53 8.24 8.02 1.69
C GLU A 53 8.01 8.09 0.19
N VAL A 54 8.81 8.91 -0.49
CA VAL A 54 8.77 9.03 -1.94
C VAL A 54 10.20 8.99 -2.48
N ASN A 55 10.43 8.15 -3.48
CA ASN A 55 11.71 8.03 -4.17
C ASN A 55 11.58 8.49 -5.63
N ASN A 56 12.67 9.02 -6.18
CA ASN A 56 12.80 9.43 -7.58
C ASN A 56 11.71 10.41 -8.05
N PHE A 57 11.24 11.28 -7.16
CA PHE A 57 10.18 12.24 -7.43
C PHE A 57 10.53 13.61 -6.84
N THR A 58 10.05 14.68 -7.46
CA THR A 58 10.19 16.05 -6.96
C THR A 58 8.82 16.67 -6.77
N PHE A 59 8.51 17.07 -5.54
CA PHE A 59 7.28 17.82 -5.29
C PHE A 59 7.37 19.23 -5.88
N VAL A 60 6.36 19.60 -6.65
CA VAL A 60 6.18 20.93 -7.22
C VAL A 60 4.75 21.40 -6.99
N ASP A 61 4.58 22.71 -6.85
CA ASP A 61 3.25 23.30 -6.72
C ASP A 61 2.57 23.37 -8.09
N PHE A 62 1.58 22.51 -8.30
CA PHE A 62 0.77 22.42 -9.51
C PHE A 62 -0.07 23.67 -9.80
N LYS A 63 -0.25 24.57 -8.82
CA LYS A 63 -0.97 25.83 -9.04
C LYS A 63 -0.10 26.86 -9.73
N SER A 64 1.19 26.87 -9.40
CA SER A 64 2.18 27.79 -9.99
C SER A 64 2.85 27.23 -11.23
N ASN A 65 2.78 25.92 -11.44
CA ASN A 65 3.32 25.23 -12.59
C ASN A 65 2.22 24.31 -13.13
N THR A 66 1.64 24.58 -14.31
CA THR A 66 0.62 23.70 -14.89
C THR A 66 1.15 22.84 -16.04
N GLU A 67 2.35 23.15 -16.53
CA GLU A 67 3.01 22.48 -17.65
C GLU A 67 3.92 21.34 -17.15
N PRO A 68 4.31 20.39 -18.02
CA PRO A 68 5.35 19.42 -17.72
C PRO A 68 6.63 20.13 -17.22
N PHE A 69 7.19 19.66 -16.10
CA PHE A 69 8.33 20.32 -15.48
C PHE A 69 9.60 20.12 -16.34
N PRO A 70 10.23 21.19 -16.84
CA PRO A 70 11.35 21.07 -17.77
C PRO A 70 12.51 20.28 -17.16
N GLY A 71 12.94 19.22 -17.84
CA GLY A 71 14.10 18.42 -17.44
C GLY A 71 13.85 17.45 -16.27
N ASN A 72 12.63 17.36 -15.73
CA ASN A 72 12.27 16.36 -14.74
C ASN A 72 10.81 15.93 -14.92
N SER A 73 10.62 14.81 -15.62
CA SER A 73 9.32 14.17 -15.83
C SER A 73 8.73 13.56 -14.55
N ASN A 74 9.53 13.37 -13.50
CA ASN A 74 9.08 12.88 -12.20
C ASN A 74 8.78 14.02 -11.22
N ALA A 75 8.23 15.13 -11.72
CA ALA A 75 7.82 16.25 -10.90
C ALA A 75 6.30 16.40 -10.89
N GLY A 76 5.73 16.59 -9.70
CA GLY A 76 4.32 16.88 -9.53
C GLY A 76 3.90 16.92 -8.07
N HIS A 77 2.74 16.34 -7.76
CA HIS A 77 2.18 16.27 -6.41
C HIS A 77 1.60 14.89 -6.14
N ALA A 78 1.27 14.61 -4.87
CA ALA A 78 0.61 13.38 -4.50
C ALA A 78 -0.88 13.63 -4.23
N HIS A 79 -1.71 12.65 -4.57
CA HIS A 79 -3.11 12.56 -4.21
C HIS A 79 -3.25 11.62 -3.02
N LEU A 80 -3.99 12.05 -2.01
CA LEU A 80 -4.32 11.26 -0.83
C LEU A 80 -5.84 11.11 -0.73
N TRP A 81 -6.29 9.86 -0.63
CA TRP A 81 -7.66 9.52 -0.27
C TRP A 81 -7.67 8.70 1.02
N VAL A 82 -8.69 8.92 1.85
CA VAL A 82 -9.03 8.09 3.00
C VAL A 82 -10.47 7.64 2.79
N VAL A 83 -10.66 6.35 2.58
CA VAL A 83 -11.95 5.77 2.16
C VAL A 83 -12.28 4.53 2.98
N ASP A 84 -13.53 4.06 2.88
CA ASP A 84 -13.91 2.76 3.45
C ASP A 84 -13.05 1.64 2.82
N GLU A 85 -12.65 0.65 3.62
CA GLU A 85 -11.80 -0.47 3.20
C GLU A 85 -12.30 -1.18 1.93
N LYS A 86 -13.61 -1.22 1.71
CA LYS A 86 -14.24 -1.90 0.56
C LYS A 86 -14.19 -1.08 -0.74
N SER A 87 -13.81 0.19 -0.68
CA SER A 87 -13.76 1.07 -1.84
C SER A 87 -12.65 0.62 -2.80
N THR A 88 -12.95 0.64 -4.09
CA THR A 88 -11.97 0.36 -5.15
C THR A 88 -11.33 1.66 -5.65
N ILE A 89 -10.20 1.56 -6.35
CA ILE A 89 -9.54 2.73 -6.95
C ILE A 89 -10.46 3.39 -7.98
N GLU A 90 -11.23 2.57 -8.71
CA GLU A 90 -12.14 3.00 -9.75
C GLU A 90 -13.28 3.87 -9.19
N ASP A 91 -13.58 3.74 -7.90
CA ASP A 91 -14.55 4.56 -7.18
C ASP A 91 -13.98 5.93 -6.76
N LEU A 92 -12.66 6.15 -6.88
CA LEU A 92 -12.00 7.36 -6.42
C LEU A 92 -12.07 8.47 -7.46
N GLU A 93 -12.86 9.50 -7.18
CA GLU A 93 -12.87 10.72 -7.98
C GLU A 93 -11.57 11.51 -7.75
N HIS A 94 -10.89 11.88 -8.84
CA HIS A 94 -9.59 12.56 -8.78
C HIS A 94 -9.66 13.91 -8.05
N ASP A 95 -10.76 14.64 -8.20
CA ASP A 95 -10.97 15.96 -7.56
C ASP A 95 -11.29 15.87 -6.06
N SER A 96 -11.67 14.68 -5.56
CA SER A 96 -11.89 14.45 -4.12
C SER A 96 -10.58 14.26 -3.34
N ALA A 97 -9.47 14.07 -4.04
CA ALA A 97 -8.18 13.82 -3.41
C ALA A 97 -7.68 15.05 -2.65
N ARG A 98 -7.13 14.82 -1.45
CA ARG A 98 -6.29 15.83 -0.80
C ARG A 98 -4.96 15.90 -1.54
N LYS A 99 -4.61 17.08 -2.05
CA LYS A 99 -3.35 17.30 -2.77
C LYS A 99 -2.21 17.60 -1.81
N ILE A 100 -1.11 16.87 -1.95
CA ILE A 100 0.04 16.89 -1.05
C ILE A 100 1.29 17.34 -1.82
N LEU A 101 1.98 18.33 -1.28
CA LEU A 101 3.11 19.04 -1.91
C LEU A 101 4.46 18.82 -1.20
N SER A 102 4.51 17.94 -0.21
CA SER A 102 5.73 17.58 0.52
C SER A 102 5.55 16.24 1.24
N THR A 103 6.64 15.64 1.71
CA THR A 103 6.63 14.45 2.57
C THR A 103 6.37 14.76 4.05
N THR A 104 5.80 15.93 4.36
CA THR A 104 5.47 16.30 5.74
C THR A 104 4.35 15.38 6.25
N PRO A 105 4.45 14.81 7.46
CA PRO A 105 3.40 13.97 8.03
C PRO A 105 2.03 14.67 8.03
N ILE A 106 1.01 13.90 7.68
CA ILE A 106 -0.35 14.40 7.49
C ILE A 106 -1.22 13.93 8.62
N LYS A 107 -1.75 14.88 9.40
CA LYS A 107 -2.75 14.60 10.42
C LYS A 107 -4.12 14.44 9.77
N LEU A 108 -4.79 13.34 10.06
CA LEU A 108 -6.19 13.12 9.71
C LEU A 108 -7.09 13.74 10.77
N SER A 109 -8.32 14.09 10.36
CA SER A 109 -9.36 14.44 11.31
C SER A 109 -9.71 13.22 12.17
N PRO A 110 -10.19 13.43 13.41
CA PRO A 110 -10.74 12.35 14.22
C PRO A 110 -11.75 11.53 13.43
N MET A 111 -11.60 10.21 13.46
CA MET A 111 -12.40 9.27 12.68
C MET A 111 -13.33 8.50 13.61
N GLU A 112 -14.51 8.17 13.10
CA GLU A 112 -15.46 7.25 13.75
C GLU A 112 -14.93 5.81 13.70
N GLU A 113 -15.55 4.93 14.48
CA GLU A 113 -15.27 3.49 14.39
C GLU A 113 -15.50 2.96 12.97
N GLY A 114 -14.54 2.21 12.46
CA GLY A 114 -14.64 1.67 11.10
C GLY A 114 -13.35 1.04 10.58
N ARG A 115 -13.45 0.54 9.34
CA ARG A 115 -12.31 0.04 8.58
C ARG A 115 -12.06 0.95 7.40
N TYR A 116 -10.81 1.41 7.30
CA TYR A 116 -10.44 2.42 6.34
C TYR A 116 -9.24 1.98 5.53
N LYS A 117 -9.09 2.59 4.37
CA LYS A 117 -7.95 2.44 3.51
C LYS A 117 -7.43 3.81 3.12
N ILE A 118 -6.12 3.99 3.25
CA ILE A 118 -5.40 5.10 2.63
C ILE A 118 -4.96 4.66 1.26
N VAL A 119 -5.24 5.50 0.27
CA VAL A 119 -4.71 5.38 -1.09
C VAL A 119 -3.89 6.62 -1.36
N MET A 120 -2.65 6.44 -1.81
CA MET A 120 -1.79 7.53 -2.25
C MET A 120 -1.29 7.29 -3.66
N GLU A 121 -1.36 8.31 -4.51
CA GLU A 121 -0.90 8.25 -5.90
C GLU A 121 -0.04 9.47 -6.24
N LEU A 122 1.14 9.25 -6.83
CA LEU A 122 1.93 10.32 -7.41
C LEU A 122 1.36 10.69 -8.77
N THR A 123 1.15 11.97 -9.01
CA THR A 123 0.65 12.50 -10.26
C THR A 123 1.65 13.51 -10.82
N GLN A 124 1.78 13.58 -12.14
CA GLN A 124 2.58 14.61 -12.78
C GLN A 124 1.95 15.99 -12.58
N ASN A 125 2.77 17.02 -12.70
CA ASN A 125 2.37 18.41 -12.48
C ASN A 125 1.15 18.87 -13.33
N HIS A 126 0.99 18.31 -14.53
CA HIS A 126 -0.15 18.55 -15.42
C HIS A 126 -1.31 17.56 -15.21
N HIS A 127 -1.41 16.99 -14.00
CA HIS A 127 -2.45 16.07 -13.54
C HIS A 127 -2.56 14.76 -14.36
N VAL A 128 -1.46 14.32 -14.95
CA VAL A 128 -1.39 13.03 -15.66
C VAL A 128 -0.77 11.98 -14.75
N ALA A 129 -1.42 10.80 -14.65
CA ALA A 129 -0.89 9.67 -13.92
C ALA A 129 0.33 9.06 -14.62
N TYR A 130 1.25 8.48 -13.84
CA TYR A 130 2.40 7.75 -14.40
C TYR A 130 1.96 6.43 -15.03
N GLY A 131 2.76 5.94 -15.99
CA GLY A 131 2.62 4.62 -16.61
C GLY A 131 3.86 3.77 -16.34
N PRO A 132 3.83 2.78 -15.41
CA PRO A 132 2.70 2.39 -14.57
C PRO A 132 2.38 3.41 -13.45
N PRO A 133 1.18 3.36 -12.85
CA PRO A 133 0.83 4.24 -11.74
C PRO A 133 1.74 4.04 -10.53
N ALA A 134 2.31 5.12 -10.02
CA ALA A 134 3.07 5.11 -8.78
C ALA A 134 2.11 5.31 -7.59
N ARG A 135 1.64 4.18 -7.03
CA ARG A 135 0.58 4.13 -6.02
C ARG A 135 0.96 3.28 -4.82
N ALA A 136 0.46 3.66 -3.64
CA ALA A 136 0.52 2.87 -2.41
C ALA A 136 -0.86 2.79 -1.75
N GLU A 137 -1.16 1.66 -1.13
CA GLU A 137 -2.40 1.43 -0.38
C GLU A 137 -2.10 0.75 0.96
N VAL A 138 -2.83 1.14 2.01
CA VAL A 138 -2.79 0.45 3.29
C VAL A 138 -4.15 0.52 3.99
N SER A 139 -4.60 -0.61 4.51
CA SER A 139 -5.81 -0.69 5.34
C SER A 139 -5.46 -0.57 6.82
N PHE A 140 -6.30 0.12 7.59
CA PHE A 140 -6.20 0.28 9.03
C PHE A 140 -7.60 0.29 9.66
N ARG A 141 -7.69 0.30 10.99
CA ARG A 141 -8.96 0.26 11.73
C ARG A 141 -9.00 1.32 12.81
N VAL A 142 -10.20 1.82 13.06
CA VAL A 142 -10.51 2.73 14.16
C VAL A 142 -11.58 2.10 15.02
N GLY A 143 -11.43 2.19 16.34
CA GLY A 143 -12.37 1.65 17.32
C GLY A 143 -11.95 0.29 17.91
N ASP A 144 -12.84 -0.25 18.75
CA ASP A 144 -12.49 -1.29 19.72
C ASP A 144 -11.88 -2.56 19.09
N PRO A 145 -10.93 -3.22 19.78
CA PRO A 145 -10.49 -4.54 19.37
C PRO A 145 -11.69 -5.51 19.34
N PRO A 146 -11.70 -6.54 18.46
CA PRO A 146 -12.69 -7.60 18.58
C PRO A 146 -12.59 -8.13 20.00
N VAL A 147 -13.72 -8.09 20.72
CA VAL A 147 -13.84 -8.51 22.12
C VAL A 147 -12.99 -9.76 22.29
N SER A 148 -11.92 -9.64 23.08
CA SER A 148 -11.14 -10.82 23.44
C SER A 148 -12.05 -11.68 24.29
N ILE A 149 -12.72 -12.64 23.67
CA ILE A 149 -13.48 -13.66 24.39
C ILE A 149 -12.42 -14.47 25.12
N SER A 150 -12.10 -14.04 26.33
CA SER A 150 -11.40 -14.87 27.29
C SER A 150 -12.24 -16.12 27.41
N VAL A 151 -11.78 -17.21 26.78
CA VAL A 151 -12.37 -18.54 26.93
C VAL A 151 -12.08 -18.92 28.37
N SER A 152 -12.93 -18.39 29.25
CA SER A 152 -12.77 -18.47 30.68
C SER A 152 -12.70 -19.94 31.07
N LYS A 153 -11.99 -20.20 32.17
CA LYS A 153 -11.61 -21.51 32.72
C LYS A 153 -12.78 -22.46 33.06
N PHE A 154 -13.98 -22.25 32.51
CA PHE A 154 -15.14 -23.13 32.66
C PHE A 154 -14.86 -24.57 32.19
N TRP A 155 -14.01 -24.75 31.17
CA TRP A 155 -13.57 -26.10 30.77
C TRP A 155 -12.79 -26.82 31.88
N LEU A 156 -12.02 -26.09 32.69
CA LEU A 156 -11.26 -26.64 33.82
C LEU A 156 -12.17 -27.10 34.96
N LEU A 157 -13.24 -26.35 35.25
CA LEU A 157 -14.26 -26.75 36.23
C LEU A 157 -15.04 -27.98 35.77
N GLY A 158 -15.42 -28.02 34.48
CA GLY A 158 -16.07 -29.20 33.89
C GLY A 158 -15.19 -30.45 33.98
N PHE A 159 -13.90 -30.33 33.66
CA PHE A 159 -12.95 -31.45 33.71
C PHE A 159 -12.75 -31.99 35.14
N ILE A 160 -12.69 -31.10 36.14
CA ILE A 160 -12.57 -31.48 37.56
C ILE A 160 -13.81 -32.24 38.03
N LEU A 161 -15.02 -31.80 37.65
CA LEU A 161 -16.27 -32.47 38.03
C LEU A 161 -16.37 -33.89 37.44
N VAL A 162 -15.94 -34.07 36.19
CA VAL A 162 -15.91 -35.40 35.55
C VAL A 162 -14.93 -36.33 36.26
N LEU A 163 -13.73 -35.86 36.61
CA LEU A 163 -12.75 -36.66 37.36
C LEU A 163 -13.26 -37.06 38.75
N LEU A 164 -13.95 -36.16 39.45
CA LEU A 164 -14.57 -36.46 40.74
C LEU A 164 -15.69 -37.51 40.61
N ALA A 165 -16.52 -37.43 39.57
CA ALA A 165 -17.57 -38.43 39.32
C ALA A 165 -16.98 -39.82 39.03
N ILE A 166 -15.91 -39.90 38.23
CA ILE A 166 -15.20 -41.15 37.95
C ILE A 166 -14.60 -41.73 39.23
N ALA A 167 -13.93 -40.91 40.05
CA ALA A 167 -13.34 -41.35 41.31
C ALA A 167 -14.40 -41.85 42.30
N ALA A 168 -15.54 -41.16 42.41
CA ALA A 168 -16.65 -41.58 43.26
C ALA A 168 -17.27 -42.90 42.78
N GLY A 169 -17.48 -43.06 41.47
CA GLY A 169 -17.97 -44.31 40.88
C GLY A 169 -17.02 -45.49 41.12
N TRP A 170 -15.70 -45.27 40.97
CA TRP A 170 -14.70 -46.30 41.25
C TRP A 170 -14.67 -46.72 42.72
N LEU A 171 -14.78 -45.75 43.66
CA LEU A 171 -14.87 -46.03 45.09
C LEU A 171 -16.13 -46.81 45.45
N TYR A 172 -17.27 -46.51 44.80
CA TYR A 172 -18.52 -47.22 45.02
C TYR A 172 -18.42 -48.70 44.61
N ILE A 173 -17.90 -48.98 43.41
CA ILE A 173 -17.72 -50.36 42.91
C ILE A 173 -16.83 -51.17 43.86
N ARG A 174 -15.71 -50.59 44.32
CA ARG A 174 -14.75 -51.26 45.21
C ARG A 174 -15.34 -51.62 46.58
N LYS A 175 -16.40 -50.94 47.03
CA LYS A 175 -17.06 -51.23 48.30
C LYS A 175 -17.97 -52.47 48.22
N GLU A 176 -18.59 -52.72 47.07
CA GLU A 176 -19.48 -53.87 46.85
C GLU A 176 -18.70 -55.18 46.65
N GLU A 177 -17.41 -55.13 46.34
CA GLU A 177 -16.53 -56.31 46.19
C GLU A 177 -15.96 -56.85 47.52
N LYS A 178 -16.31 -56.26 48.66
CA LYS A 178 -15.87 -56.68 50.01
C LYS A 178 -17.03 -57.18 50.85
#